data_AF-A0A2P8DRX5-F1
#
_entry.id   AF-A0A2P8DRX5-F1
#
_cell.length_a   1.000
_cell.length_b   1.000
_cell.length_c   1.000
_cell.angle_alpha   90.00
_cell.angle_beta   90.00
_cell.angle_gamma   90.00
#
_symmetry.space_group_name_H-M   'P 1'
#
loop_
_entity.id
_entity.type
_entity.pdbx_description
1 polymer ?
#
loop_
_entity_poly.entity_id
_entity_poly.type
_entity_poly.pdbx_seq_one_letter_code
_entity_poly.pdbx_strand_id
1 'polypeptide(L)'
;MEALAVRLSQLDSEAGGAIRVVMYYDTLMRRRVDLSALVRASAGLGECVAGIRLHGTGRVIRCGPDGRPAAAPPLPASSAAPIVLDAEEIGTVWLERPGPANPLDEMVLDRLSIAAAAVLERYGPARTTMADPALIELVISADSDEAARERALRLLGFAAGPPVRVAAVRSLLPLDRIGGLVSPGRLVKAAPLAGVGVILATAIDPARFPAGVRAGVGAAESPCRSWREARTALRFSTERRPVVHHDDLGALALLAEIPRDTARDNADVAAIARLADTPEDLETLDAYCATGSLRRAADLLHLHHSSVARRLEHIAKTLGIELTEPAGLARAGLALTAWRLLDG
;
A
#
# COMPACT_ATOMS: atom_id res chain seq x y z
N MET A 1 0.12 -32.16 -47.62
CA MET A 1 -1.27 -32.14 -47.07
C MET A 1 -1.40 -32.91 -45.77
N GLU A 2 -0.71 -34.04 -45.56
CA GLU A 2 -0.75 -34.79 -44.29
C GLU A 2 -0.29 -34.00 -43.05
N ALA A 3 0.78 -33.22 -43.13
CA ALA A 3 1.26 -32.40 -42.01
C ALA A 3 0.25 -31.31 -41.56
N LEU A 4 -0.61 -30.85 -42.47
CA LEU A 4 -1.69 -29.90 -42.16
C LEU A 4 -2.90 -30.62 -41.56
N ALA A 5 -3.25 -31.81 -42.04
CA ALA A 5 -4.33 -32.63 -41.48
C ALA A 5 -4.00 -33.14 -40.07
N VAL A 6 -2.74 -33.54 -39.83
CA VAL A 6 -2.27 -33.91 -38.49
C VAL A 6 -2.33 -32.69 -37.55
N ARG A 7 -1.87 -31.51 -37.99
CA ARG A 7 -1.99 -30.26 -37.21
C ARG A 7 -3.44 -29.88 -36.93
N LEU A 8 -4.35 -29.99 -37.89
CA LEU A 8 -5.78 -29.74 -37.70
C LEU A 8 -6.42 -30.74 -36.74
N SER A 9 -6.09 -32.04 -36.84
CA SER A 9 -6.59 -33.05 -35.91
C SER A 9 -6.03 -32.90 -34.49
N GLN A 10 -4.78 -32.45 -34.36
CA GLN A 10 -4.17 -32.07 -33.08
C GLN A 10 -4.88 -30.83 -32.50
N LEU A 11 -5.12 -29.81 -33.32
CA LEU A 11 -5.87 -28.60 -32.93
C LEU A 11 -7.32 -28.93 -32.51
N ASP A 12 -8.00 -29.86 -33.19
CA ASP A 12 -9.37 -30.30 -32.81
C ASP A 12 -9.38 -31.12 -31.51
N SER A 13 -8.36 -31.96 -31.29
CA SER A 13 -8.18 -32.72 -30.05
C SER A 13 -7.84 -31.81 -28.86
N GLU A 14 -6.96 -30.83 -29.09
CA GLU A 14 -6.59 -29.80 -28.10
C GLU A 14 -7.76 -28.86 -27.81
N ALA A 15 -8.51 -28.41 -28.81
CA ALA A 15 -9.72 -27.61 -28.64
C ALA A 15 -10.80 -28.38 -27.86
N GLY A 16 -11.00 -29.66 -28.19
CA GLY A 16 -11.89 -30.54 -27.43
C GLY A 16 -11.41 -30.76 -25.99
N GLY A 17 -10.09 -30.85 -25.79
CA GLY A 17 -9.46 -30.89 -24.47
C GLY A 17 -9.70 -29.63 -23.65
N ALA A 18 -9.50 -28.45 -24.25
CA ALA A 18 -9.74 -27.17 -23.61
C ALA A 18 -11.19 -27.02 -23.15
N ILE A 19 -12.17 -27.33 -24.01
CA ILE A 19 -13.60 -27.29 -23.65
C ILE A 19 -13.90 -28.20 -22.46
N ARG A 20 -13.31 -29.41 -22.40
CA ARG A 20 -13.48 -30.32 -21.25
C ARG A 20 -12.91 -29.72 -19.96
N VAL A 21 -11.75 -29.07 -20.02
CA VAL A 21 -11.18 -28.36 -18.86
C VAL A 21 -12.13 -27.25 -18.39
N VAL A 22 -12.67 -26.42 -19.30
CA VAL A 22 -13.65 -25.38 -18.95
C VAL A 22 -14.87 -25.98 -18.25
N MET A 23 -15.49 -26.99 -18.86
CA MET A 23 -16.68 -27.64 -18.30
C MET A 23 -16.43 -28.31 -16.94
N TYR A 24 -15.21 -28.82 -16.73
CA TYR A 24 -14.79 -29.38 -15.45
C TYR A 24 -14.79 -28.33 -14.35
N TYR A 25 -14.13 -27.18 -14.57
CA TYR A 25 -14.11 -26.09 -13.60
C TYR A 25 -15.48 -25.44 -13.40
N ASP A 26 -16.28 -25.27 -14.45
CA ASP A 26 -17.66 -24.79 -14.33
C ASP A 26 -18.50 -25.71 -13.42
N THR A 27 -18.30 -27.02 -13.51
CA THR A 27 -18.96 -27.99 -12.63
C THR A 27 -18.52 -27.84 -11.17
N LEU A 28 -17.22 -27.65 -10.93
CA LEU A 28 -16.69 -27.37 -9.59
C LEU A 28 -17.27 -26.07 -9.00
N MET A 29 -17.36 -25.02 -9.82
CA MET A 29 -17.92 -23.72 -9.41
C MET A 29 -19.42 -23.83 -9.08
N ARG A 30 -20.19 -24.54 -9.89
CA ARG A 30 -21.62 -24.82 -9.61
C ARG A 30 -21.80 -25.60 -8.31
N ARG A 31 -20.92 -26.57 -8.03
CA ARG A 31 -20.93 -27.38 -6.80
C ARG A 31 -20.41 -26.65 -5.55
N ARG A 32 -19.93 -25.41 -5.70
CA ARG A 32 -19.45 -24.59 -4.59
C ARG A 32 -18.33 -25.26 -3.78
N VAL A 33 -17.38 -25.90 -4.47
CA VAL A 33 -16.25 -26.55 -3.80
C VAL A 33 -15.37 -25.53 -3.05
N ASP A 34 -14.75 -25.96 -1.96
CA ASP A 34 -13.74 -25.15 -1.28
C ASP A 34 -12.37 -25.22 -1.98
N LEU A 35 -11.39 -24.43 -1.52
CA LEU A 35 -10.04 -24.39 -2.10
C LEU A 35 -9.33 -25.75 -2.05
N SER A 36 -9.52 -26.52 -0.97
CA SER A 36 -8.86 -27.82 -0.82
C SER A 36 -9.41 -28.84 -1.81
N ALA A 37 -10.73 -28.84 -2.03
CA ALA A 37 -11.39 -29.65 -3.04
C ALA A 37 -11.02 -29.20 -4.47
N LEU A 38 -10.90 -27.88 -4.70
CA LEU A 38 -10.48 -27.33 -5.99
C LEU A 38 -9.05 -27.75 -6.37
N VAL A 39 -8.08 -27.65 -5.44
CA VAL A 39 -6.69 -28.07 -5.68
C VAL A 39 -6.61 -29.58 -5.89
N ARG A 40 -7.35 -30.36 -5.10
CA ARG A 40 -7.43 -31.82 -5.26
C ARG A 40 -7.96 -32.24 -6.62
N ALA A 41 -9.05 -31.62 -7.05
CA ALA A 41 -9.67 -31.86 -8.36
C ALA A 41 -8.70 -31.50 -9.51
N SER A 42 -7.96 -30.40 -9.36
CA SER A 42 -6.97 -29.96 -10.34
C SER A 42 -5.76 -30.88 -10.43
N ALA A 43 -5.28 -31.41 -9.29
CA ALA A 43 -4.22 -32.41 -9.27
C ALA A 43 -4.62 -33.71 -9.99
N GLY A 44 -5.88 -34.14 -9.80
CA GLY A 44 -6.44 -35.28 -10.53
C GLY A 44 -6.55 -35.02 -12.04
N LEU A 45 -7.04 -33.83 -12.43
CA LEU A 45 -7.17 -33.45 -13.84
C LEU A 45 -5.82 -33.33 -14.56
N GLY A 46 -4.80 -32.78 -13.88
CA GLY A 46 -3.45 -32.60 -14.42
C GLY A 46 -2.56 -33.84 -14.32
N GLU A 47 -3.01 -34.88 -13.61
CA GLU A 47 -2.25 -36.10 -13.30
C GLU A 47 -0.87 -35.81 -12.68
N CYS A 48 -0.78 -34.72 -11.92
CA CYS A 48 0.44 -34.28 -11.23
C CYS A 48 0.08 -33.54 -9.94
N VAL A 49 1.08 -33.12 -9.16
CA VAL A 49 0.80 -32.31 -7.97
C VAL A 49 0.31 -30.94 -8.42
N ALA A 50 -0.82 -30.50 -7.87
CA ALA A 50 -1.28 -29.11 -7.99
C ALA A 50 -1.16 -28.41 -6.64
N GLY A 51 -0.84 -27.12 -6.69
CA GLY A 51 -0.67 -26.30 -5.50
C GLY A 51 -1.31 -24.93 -5.63
N ILE A 52 -1.64 -24.36 -4.47
CA ILE A 52 -2.08 -22.97 -4.31
C ILE A 52 -1.37 -22.34 -3.12
N ARG A 53 -1.03 -21.06 -3.25
CA ARG A 53 -0.46 -20.22 -2.19
C ARG A 53 -1.21 -18.90 -2.18
N LEU A 54 -1.63 -18.46 -0.99
CA LEU A 54 -2.28 -17.16 -0.80
C LEU A 54 -1.33 -16.21 -0.10
N HIS A 55 -1.06 -15.06 -0.71
CA HIS A 55 -0.07 -14.10 -0.18
C HIS A 55 -0.50 -13.51 1.16
N GLY A 56 -1.77 -13.14 1.31
CA GLY A 56 -2.27 -12.49 2.53
C GLY A 56 -2.31 -13.38 3.80
N THR A 57 -2.34 -14.71 3.66
CA THR A 57 -2.40 -15.64 4.81
C THR A 57 -1.17 -16.56 4.91
N GLY A 58 -0.31 -16.56 3.90
CA GLY A 58 0.75 -17.57 3.75
C GLY A 58 0.22 -19.01 3.59
N ARG A 59 -1.10 -19.21 3.47
CA ARG A 59 -1.70 -20.54 3.38
C ARG A 59 -1.28 -21.21 2.08
N VAL A 60 -0.71 -22.41 2.20
CA VAL A 60 -0.30 -23.27 1.09
C VAL A 60 -1.10 -24.57 1.15
N ILE A 61 -1.69 -24.98 0.02
CA ILE A 61 -2.33 -26.29 -0.13
C ILE A 61 -1.68 -26.98 -1.32
N ARG A 62 -1.24 -28.23 -1.15
CA ARG A 62 -0.68 -29.07 -2.21
C ARG A 62 -1.35 -30.43 -2.18
N CYS A 63 -1.82 -30.91 -3.33
CA CYS A 63 -2.42 -32.23 -3.46
C CYS A 63 -1.77 -32.99 -4.60
N GLY A 64 -1.54 -34.29 -4.40
CA GLY A 64 -1.13 -35.22 -5.44
C GLY A 64 -2.31 -35.69 -6.29
N PRO A 65 -2.05 -36.36 -7.42
CA PRO A 65 -3.08 -36.84 -8.34
C PRO A 65 -3.98 -37.93 -7.74
N ASP A 66 -3.51 -38.60 -6.68
CA ASP A 66 -4.28 -39.54 -5.86
C ASP A 66 -5.27 -38.85 -4.90
N GLY A 67 -5.28 -37.51 -4.90
CA GLY A 67 -6.13 -36.68 -4.08
C GLY A 67 -5.69 -36.57 -2.62
N ARG A 68 -4.49 -37.06 -2.27
CA ARG A 68 -3.89 -36.93 -0.93
C ARG A 68 -3.02 -35.67 -0.85
N PRO A 69 -2.72 -35.16 0.36
CA PRO A 69 -1.71 -34.12 0.53
C PRO A 69 -0.38 -34.54 -0.11
N ALA A 70 0.23 -33.65 -0.89
CA ALA A 70 1.48 -33.97 -1.57
C ALA A 70 2.62 -34.20 -0.57
N ALA A 71 3.48 -35.18 -0.85
CA ALA A 71 4.64 -35.48 -0.01
C ALA A 71 5.64 -34.30 0.05
N ALA A 72 6.44 -34.27 1.11
CA ALA A 72 7.59 -33.40 1.26
C ALA A 72 8.88 -34.20 0.97
N PRO A 73 9.92 -33.58 0.37
CA PRO A 73 10.00 -32.17 -0.04
C PRO A 73 9.22 -31.86 -1.33
N PRO A 74 8.82 -30.60 -1.56
CA PRO A 74 8.17 -30.19 -2.79
C PRO A 74 9.10 -30.28 -4.00
N LEU A 75 8.56 -30.70 -5.15
CA LEU A 75 9.25 -30.52 -6.42
C LEU A 75 9.16 -29.05 -6.84
N PRO A 76 10.13 -28.53 -7.62
CA PRO A 76 10.00 -27.21 -8.23
C PRO A 76 8.73 -27.12 -9.07
N ALA A 77 8.05 -25.96 -9.01
CA ALA A 77 6.91 -25.71 -9.87
C ALA A 77 7.35 -25.77 -11.35
N SER A 78 6.72 -26.64 -12.14
CA SER A 78 6.95 -26.73 -13.59
C SER A 78 6.32 -25.56 -14.34
N SER A 79 5.19 -25.07 -13.81
CA SER A 79 4.43 -23.95 -14.37
C SER A 79 3.57 -23.34 -13.27
N ALA A 80 3.28 -22.05 -13.38
CA ALA A 80 2.49 -21.31 -12.40
C ALA A 80 1.69 -20.20 -13.07
N ALA A 81 0.57 -19.83 -12.45
CA ALA A 81 -0.26 -18.70 -12.84
C ALA A 81 -0.67 -17.87 -11.60
N PRO A 82 -0.73 -16.54 -11.73
CA PRO A 82 -1.20 -15.67 -10.66
C PRO A 82 -2.71 -15.83 -10.45
N ILE A 83 -3.15 -15.70 -9.20
CA ILE A 83 -4.57 -15.55 -8.84
C ILE A 83 -4.83 -14.05 -8.73
N VAL A 84 -5.64 -13.52 -9.64
CA VAL A 84 -5.99 -12.10 -9.67
C VAL A 84 -7.45 -11.91 -9.25
N LEU A 85 -7.70 -11.02 -8.29
CA LEU A 85 -9.03 -10.57 -7.88
C LEU A 85 -9.00 -9.04 -7.77
N ASP A 86 -9.99 -8.35 -8.33
CA ASP A 86 -10.05 -6.87 -8.41
C ASP A 86 -8.73 -6.23 -8.90
N ALA A 87 -8.08 -6.82 -9.91
CA ALA A 87 -6.79 -6.41 -10.45
C ALA A 87 -5.58 -6.53 -9.50
N GLU A 88 -5.72 -7.25 -8.38
CA GLU A 88 -4.64 -7.52 -7.43
C GLU A 88 -4.25 -9.01 -7.44
N GLU A 89 -2.94 -9.30 -7.43
CA GLU A 89 -2.42 -10.66 -7.30
C GLU A 89 -2.48 -11.14 -5.84
N ILE A 90 -3.54 -11.87 -5.50
CA ILE A 90 -3.81 -12.36 -4.14
C ILE A 90 -3.15 -13.71 -3.83
N GLY A 91 -2.54 -14.35 -4.84
CA GLY A 91 -1.85 -15.62 -4.68
C GLY A 91 -1.35 -16.21 -5.99
N THR A 92 -0.91 -17.47 -5.93
CA THR A 92 -0.36 -18.20 -7.08
C THR A 92 -0.86 -19.63 -7.05
N VAL A 93 -1.19 -20.18 -8.23
CA VAL A 93 -1.44 -21.60 -8.46
C VAL A 93 -0.30 -22.18 -9.28
N TRP A 94 0.04 -23.46 -9.05
CA TRP A 94 1.12 -24.11 -9.80
C TRP A 94 0.86 -25.60 -9.98
N LEU A 95 1.59 -26.19 -10.93
CA LEU A 95 1.73 -27.63 -11.13
C LEU A 95 3.18 -28.05 -10.84
N GLU A 96 3.36 -29.27 -10.35
CA GLU A 96 4.68 -29.90 -10.19
C GLU A 96 4.72 -31.17 -11.04
N ARG A 97 5.06 -31.00 -12.32
CA ARG A 97 5.15 -32.11 -13.29
C ARG A 97 6.57 -32.67 -13.34
N PRO A 98 6.78 -33.99 -13.16
CA PRO A 98 8.11 -34.61 -13.25
C PRO A 98 8.64 -34.79 -14.70
N GLY A 99 7.90 -34.31 -15.71
CA GLY A 99 8.19 -34.49 -17.14
C GLY A 99 7.80 -33.25 -17.97
N PRO A 100 7.79 -33.35 -19.32
CA PRO A 100 7.48 -32.20 -20.19
C PRO A 100 6.06 -31.67 -19.93
N ALA A 101 5.87 -30.37 -20.14
CA ALA A 101 4.56 -29.73 -19.99
C ALA A 101 3.51 -30.41 -20.87
N ASN A 102 2.31 -30.62 -20.32
CA ASN A 102 1.17 -31.09 -21.08
C ASN A 102 0.56 -29.88 -21.84
N PRO A 103 0.11 -30.03 -23.10
CA PRO A 103 -0.53 -28.94 -23.85
C PRO A 103 -1.70 -28.26 -23.13
N LEU A 104 -2.38 -28.96 -22.21
CA LEU A 104 -3.49 -28.43 -21.43
C LEU A 104 -3.08 -27.76 -20.11
N ASP A 105 -1.80 -27.81 -19.71
CA ASP A 105 -1.35 -27.29 -18.40
C ASP A 105 -1.63 -25.78 -18.26
N GLU A 106 -1.45 -25.01 -19.33
CA GLU A 106 -1.76 -23.57 -19.33
C GLU A 106 -3.26 -23.34 -19.12
N MET A 107 -4.12 -24.10 -19.80
CA MET A 107 -5.58 -24.00 -19.64
C MET A 107 -6.05 -24.45 -18.25
N VAL A 108 -5.43 -25.49 -17.68
CA VAL A 108 -5.69 -25.94 -16.31
C VAL A 108 -5.31 -24.85 -15.32
N LEU A 109 -4.14 -24.22 -15.47
CA LEU A 109 -3.69 -23.14 -14.59
C LEU A 109 -4.56 -21.89 -14.72
N ASP A 110 -4.94 -21.50 -15.93
CA ASP A 110 -5.85 -20.38 -16.19
C ASP A 110 -7.21 -20.60 -15.52
N ARG A 111 -7.80 -21.80 -15.70
CA ARG A 111 -9.09 -22.10 -15.08
C ARG A 111 -9.00 -22.29 -13.57
N LEU A 112 -7.90 -22.85 -13.06
CA LEU A 112 -7.64 -22.97 -11.63
C LEU A 112 -7.49 -21.59 -10.97
N SER A 113 -6.78 -20.65 -11.59
CA SER A 113 -6.58 -19.32 -11.03
C SER A 113 -7.91 -18.55 -10.93
N ILE A 114 -8.73 -18.58 -11.99
CA ILE A 114 -10.08 -17.96 -12.02
C ILE A 114 -11.00 -18.62 -10.99
N ALA A 115 -11.04 -19.94 -10.95
CA ALA A 115 -11.85 -20.69 -9.99
C ALA A 115 -11.41 -20.41 -8.54
N ALA A 116 -10.11 -20.31 -8.29
CA ALA A 116 -9.58 -19.96 -6.98
C ALA A 116 -10.03 -18.56 -6.58
N ALA A 117 -9.93 -17.56 -7.46
CA ALA A 117 -10.40 -16.21 -7.22
C ALA A 117 -11.90 -16.17 -6.83
N ALA A 118 -12.76 -16.89 -7.58
CA ALA A 118 -14.20 -16.97 -7.29
C ALA A 118 -14.51 -17.65 -5.94
N VAL A 119 -13.78 -18.70 -5.58
CA VAL A 119 -13.91 -19.34 -4.25
C VAL A 119 -13.44 -18.39 -3.14
N LEU A 120 -12.36 -17.64 -3.37
CA LEU A 120 -11.81 -16.70 -2.40
C LEU A 120 -12.75 -15.52 -2.12
N GLU A 121 -13.38 -14.99 -3.17
CA GLU A 121 -14.41 -13.94 -3.11
C GLU A 121 -15.65 -14.40 -2.34
N ARG A 122 -16.09 -15.66 -2.56
CA ARG A 122 -17.29 -16.20 -1.91
C ARG A 122 -17.16 -16.38 -0.39
N TYR A 123 -16.00 -16.83 0.09
CA TYR A 123 -15.86 -17.37 1.46
C TYR A 123 -15.11 -16.43 2.42
N GLY A 124 -15.03 -15.13 2.15
CA GLY A 124 -14.43 -14.21 3.11
C GLY A 124 -14.77 -12.74 2.89
N PRO A 125 -14.53 -11.88 3.89
CA PRO A 125 -14.44 -10.44 3.67
C PRO A 125 -13.45 -10.20 2.52
N ALA A 126 -13.68 -9.14 1.73
CA ALA A 126 -12.89 -8.84 0.54
C ALA A 126 -11.40 -9.08 0.84
N ARG A 127 -10.75 -9.99 0.10
CA ARG A 127 -9.34 -10.34 0.36
C ARG A 127 -8.37 -9.36 -0.28
N THR A 128 -8.90 -8.53 -1.16
CA THR A 128 -8.20 -7.48 -1.87
C THR A 128 -7.87 -6.36 -0.91
N THR A 129 -6.74 -5.72 -1.11
CA THR A 129 -6.34 -4.54 -0.38
C THR A 129 -7.33 -3.40 -0.65
N MET A 130 -7.83 -3.27 -1.89
CA MET A 130 -8.86 -2.28 -2.18
C MET A 130 -10.20 -2.62 -1.52
N ALA A 131 -10.83 -1.63 -0.93
CA ALA A 131 -12.14 -1.73 -0.29
C ALA A 131 -13.12 -0.69 -0.82
N ASP A 132 -14.41 -0.95 -0.59
CA ASP A 132 -15.47 0.05 -0.78
C ASP A 132 -15.17 1.30 0.06
N PRO A 133 -15.01 2.49 -0.58
CA PRO A 133 -14.79 3.75 0.13
C PRO A 133 -15.84 4.04 1.19
N ALA A 134 -17.10 3.63 1.00
CA ALA A 134 -18.17 3.86 1.98
C ALA A 134 -17.95 3.07 3.28
N LEU A 135 -17.44 1.83 3.19
CA LEU A 135 -17.07 1.05 4.37
C LEU A 135 -15.88 1.67 5.10
N ILE A 136 -14.87 2.16 4.36
CA ILE A 136 -13.72 2.85 4.94
C ILE A 136 -14.15 4.14 5.63
N GLU A 137 -15.02 4.92 4.99
CA GLU A 137 -15.58 6.16 5.55
C GLU A 137 -16.35 5.89 6.86
N LEU A 138 -17.17 4.84 6.90
CA LEU A 138 -17.86 4.43 8.12
C LEU A 138 -16.90 4.10 9.26
N VAL A 139 -15.74 3.49 8.97
CA VAL A 139 -14.73 3.17 9.99
C VAL A 139 -14.09 4.42 10.58
N ILE A 140 -13.69 5.36 9.71
CA ILE A 140 -12.86 6.52 10.09
C ILE A 140 -13.67 7.77 10.42
N SER A 141 -14.99 7.78 10.16
CA SER A 141 -15.84 8.91 10.48
C SER A 141 -16.01 9.08 11.98
N ALA A 142 -16.00 10.35 12.41
CA ALA A 142 -16.30 10.74 13.78
C ALA A 142 -17.81 10.64 14.09
N ASP A 143 -18.65 10.74 13.07
CA ASP A 143 -20.12 10.72 13.19
C ASP A 143 -20.69 9.30 13.22
N SER A 144 -19.89 8.29 12.87
CA SER A 144 -20.29 6.88 12.96
C SER A 144 -20.40 6.43 14.41
N ASP A 145 -21.53 5.80 14.74
CA ASP A 145 -21.66 5.05 15.99
C ASP A 145 -20.72 3.82 16.02
N GLU A 146 -20.44 3.34 17.23
CA GLU A 146 -19.49 2.24 17.44
C GLU A 146 -19.97 0.92 16.78
N ALA A 147 -21.27 0.66 16.78
CA ALA A 147 -21.83 -0.58 16.22
C ALA A 147 -21.69 -0.63 14.69
N ALA A 148 -21.90 0.51 14.02
CA ALA A 148 -21.69 0.69 12.59
C ALA A 148 -20.20 0.55 12.25
N ARG A 149 -19.31 1.18 13.03
CA ARG A 149 -17.84 1.07 12.87
C ARG A 149 -17.37 -0.38 13.00
N GLU A 150 -17.77 -1.08 14.06
CA GLU A 150 -17.44 -2.49 14.25
C GLU A 150 -17.97 -3.37 13.13
N ARG A 151 -19.20 -3.12 12.65
CA ARG A 151 -19.79 -3.85 11.53
C ARG A 151 -18.99 -3.61 10.25
N ALA A 152 -18.60 -2.37 9.96
CA ALA A 152 -17.77 -2.04 8.80
C ALA A 152 -16.40 -2.72 8.89
N LEU A 153 -15.74 -2.68 10.05
CA LEU A 153 -14.47 -3.40 10.29
C LEU A 153 -14.61 -4.91 10.05
N ARG A 154 -15.69 -5.54 10.51
CA ARG A 154 -15.96 -6.97 10.26
C ARG A 154 -16.18 -7.26 8.77
N LEU A 155 -16.91 -6.41 8.04
CA LEU A 155 -17.12 -6.55 6.60
C LEU A 155 -15.81 -6.37 5.81
N LEU A 156 -14.92 -5.53 6.31
CA LEU A 156 -13.56 -5.34 5.81
C LEU A 156 -12.59 -6.46 6.22
N GLY A 157 -13.01 -7.35 7.12
CA GLY A 157 -12.29 -8.54 7.54
C GLY A 157 -11.38 -8.37 8.76
N PHE A 158 -11.40 -7.21 9.40
CA PHE A 158 -10.68 -7.00 10.65
C PHE A 158 -11.38 -7.79 11.77
N ALA A 159 -10.61 -8.64 12.45
CA ALA A 159 -11.07 -9.35 13.62
C ALA A 159 -11.23 -8.39 14.81
N ALA A 160 -12.12 -8.72 15.74
CA ALA A 160 -12.15 -8.06 17.04
C ALA A 160 -10.83 -8.34 17.78
N GLY A 161 -10.17 -7.29 18.30
CA GLY A 161 -8.93 -7.41 19.06
C GLY A 161 -7.95 -6.27 18.76
N PRO A 162 -6.92 -6.45 17.90
CA PRO A 162 -5.90 -5.43 17.70
C PRO A 162 -6.48 -4.12 17.15
N PRO A 163 -6.00 -2.96 17.63
CA PRO A 163 -6.45 -1.67 17.10
C PRO A 163 -6.04 -1.53 15.63
N VAL A 164 -6.93 -0.98 14.83
CA VAL A 164 -6.66 -0.66 13.42
C VAL A 164 -5.99 0.70 13.35
N ARG A 165 -4.78 0.72 12.79
CA ARG A 165 -4.01 1.92 12.47
C ARG A 165 -4.44 2.47 11.13
N VAL A 166 -4.39 3.79 11.00
CA VAL A 166 -4.74 4.50 9.77
C VAL A 166 -3.52 5.25 9.25
N ALA A 167 -3.25 5.15 7.96
CA ALA A 167 -2.34 6.05 7.25
C ALA A 167 -3.09 6.84 6.17
N ALA A 168 -2.72 8.11 6.05
CA ALA A 168 -3.16 9.02 5.00
C ALA A 168 -2.03 9.14 3.97
N VAL A 169 -2.33 8.90 2.70
CA VAL A 169 -1.32 8.72 1.66
C VAL A 169 -1.61 9.63 0.45
N ARG A 170 -0.58 10.30 -0.05
CA ARG A 170 -0.55 10.92 -1.38
C ARG A 170 0.52 10.22 -2.21
N SER A 171 0.11 9.61 -3.31
CA SER A 171 1.01 8.92 -4.23
C SER A 171 0.41 8.79 -5.62
N LEU A 172 1.29 8.63 -6.61
CA LEU A 172 0.97 8.16 -7.96
C LEU A 172 0.97 6.62 -8.05
N LEU A 173 1.52 5.93 -7.04
CA LEU A 173 1.50 4.48 -6.97
C LEU A 173 0.11 3.98 -6.52
N PRO A 174 -0.35 2.82 -7.04
CA PRO A 174 -1.59 2.20 -6.59
C PRO A 174 -1.60 1.93 -5.07
N LEU A 175 -2.72 2.22 -4.40
CA LEU A 175 -2.84 2.11 -2.94
C LEU A 175 -2.74 0.67 -2.44
N ASP A 176 -3.20 -0.30 -3.22
CA ASP A 176 -3.07 -1.73 -2.96
C ASP A 176 -1.60 -2.14 -2.86
N ARG A 177 -0.77 -1.70 -3.80
CA ARG A 177 0.68 -1.95 -3.78
C ARG A 177 1.32 -1.35 -2.54
N ILE A 178 0.97 -0.10 -2.20
CA ILE A 178 1.51 0.56 -1.00
C ILE A 178 1.07 -0.22 0.25
N GLY A 179 -0.21 -0.59 0.32
CA GLY A 179 -0.79 -1.36 1.43
C GLY A 179 -0.06 -2.69 1.66
N GLY A 180 0.13 -3.48 0.61
CA GLY A 180 0.85 -4.75 0.68
C GLY A 180 2.32 -4.61 1.12
N LEU A 181 2.97 -3.50 0.75
CA LEU A 181 4.34 -3.21 1.20
C LEU A 181 4.40 -2.84 2.68
N VAL A 182 3.52 -1.96 3.14
CA VAL A 182 3.57 -1.43 4.52
C VAL A 182 2.98 -2.37 5.57
N SER A 183 2.18 -3.36 5.19
CA SER A 183 1.73 -4.43 6.09
C SER A 183 1.87 -5.82 5.44
N PRO A 184 3.11 -6.31 5.27
CA PRO A 184 3.36 -7.57 4.58
C PRO A 184 2.71 -8.76 5.29
N GLY A 185 1.97 -9.59 4.54
CA GLY A 185 1.35 -10.82 5.05
C GLY A 185 0.27 -10.58 6.12
N ARG A 186 -0.28 -9.36 6.19
CA ARG A 186 -1.36 -8.98 7.10
C ARG A 186 -2.53 -8.42 6.31
N LEU A 187 -3.69 -8.38 6.95
CA LEU A 187 -4.86 -7.73 6.36
C LEU A 187 -4.63 -6.21 6.28
N VAL A 188 -4.78 -5.69 5.07
CA VAL A 188 -4.76 -4.25 4.77
C VAL A 188 -5.98 -3.92 3.97
N LYS A 189 -6.58 -2.76 4.25
CA LYS A 189 -7.67 -2.21 3.48
C LYS A 189 -7.39 -0.78 3.08
N ALA A 190 -7.57 -0.46 1.81
CA ALA A 190 -7.29 0.84 1.27
C ALA A 190 -8.40 1.32 0.35
N ALA A 191 -8.62 2.63 0.36
CA ALA A 191 -9.52 3.30 -0.56
C ALA A 191 -9.10 4.76 -0.73
N PRO A 192 -9.33 5.36 -1.92
CA PRO A 192 -9.27 6.81 -2.06
C PRO A 192 -10.50 7.44 -1.38
N LEU A 193 -10.27 8.48 -0.57
CA LEU A 193 -11.32 9.29 0.04
C LEU A 193 -10.97 10.77 -0.11
N ALA A 194 -11.83 11.52 -0.80
CA ALA A 194 -11.65 12.97 -1.04
C ALA A 194 -10.23 13.36 -1.52
N GLY A 195 -9.65 12.58 -2.43
CA GLY A 195 -8.32 12.84 -3.01
C GLY A 195 -7.13 12.42 -2.13
N VAL A 196 -7.37 11.75 -1.00
CA VAL A 196 -6.33 11.18 -0.13
C VAL A 196 -6.53 9.67 -0.04
N GLY A 197 -5.47 8.90 -0.18
CA GLY A 197 -5.52 7.45 0.07
C GLY A 197 -5.62 7.16 1.56
N VAL A 198 -6.58 6.34 1.95
CA VAL A 198 -6.70 5.77 3.29
C VAL A 198 -6.11 4.38 3.26
N ILE A 199 -5.24 4.03 4.22
CA ILE A 199 -4.79 2.66 4.46
C ILE A 199 -5.13 2.30 5.91
N LEU A 200 -5.92 1.24 6.09
CA LEU A 200 -6.26 0.60 7.34
C LEU A 200 -5.46 -0.69 7.48
N ALA A 201 -4.74 -0.86 8.59
CA ALA A 201 -4.03 -2.09 8.89
C ALA A 201 -3.88 -2.28 10.40
N THR A 202 -3.67 -3.51 10.87
CA THR A 202 -3.37 -3.75 12.30
C THR A 202 -1.95 -3.36 12.69
N ALA A 203 -1.06 -3.22 11.70
CA ALA A 203 0.28 -2.68 11.85
C ALA A 203 0.71 -2.02 10.55
N ILE A 204 1.42 -0.90 10.63
CA ILE A 204 1.98 -0.19 9.47
C ILE A 204 3.48 -0.06 9.72
N ASP A 205 4.28 -0.68 8.87
CA ASP A 205 5.74 -0.56 8.86
C ASP A 205 6.13 0.70 8.05
N PRO A 206 6.57 1.77 8.72
CA PRO A 206 6.81 3.05 8.06
C PRO A 206 8.06 3.05 7.18
N ALA A 207 9.00 2.15 7.48
CA ALA A 207 10.22 2.00 6.70
C ALA A 207 9.96 1.38 5.31
N ARG A 208 8.75 0.85 5.08
CA ARG A 208 8.36 0.18 3.83
C ARG A 208 7.55 1.05 2.87
N PHE A 209 7.29 2.30 3.21
CA PHE A 209 6.72 3.23 2.23
C PHE A 209 7.70 3.41 1.07
N PRO A 210 7.27 3.20 -0.18
CA PRO A 210 8.15 3.33 -1.32
C PRO A 210 8.51 4.80 -1.60
N ALA A 211 9.65 5.01 -2.27
CA ALA A 211 10.06 6.33 -2.71
C ALA A 211 8.97 7.00 -3.56
N GLY A 212 8.80 8.31 -3.40
CA GLY A 212 7.75 9.08 -4.08
C GLY A 212 6.36 9.00 -3.43
N VAL A 213 6.20 8.26 -2.33
CA VAL A 213 4.99 8.30 -1.50
C VAL A 213 5.14 9.32 -0.39
N ARG A 214 4.13 10.17 -0.18
CA ARG A 214 3.98 10.95 1.05
C ARG A 214 2.91 10.33 1.94
N ALA A 215 3.23 10.14 3.22
CA ALA A 215 2.34 9.48 4.15
C ALA A 215 2.36 10.13 5.54
N GLY A 216 1.18 10.20 6.16
CA GLY A 216 1.01 10.47 7.58
C GLY A 216 0.45 9.23 8.27
N VAL A 217 1.00 8.83 9.41
CA VAL A 217 0.58 7.65 10.17
C VAL A 217 -0.02 8.08 11.51
N GLY A 218 -1.26 7.67 11.77
CA GLY A 218 -1.97 7.93 13.01
C GLY A 218 -1.58 6.98 14.13
N ALA A 219 -1.63 7.46 15.36
CA ALA A 219 -1.14 6.76 16.55
C ALA A 219 -2.22 6.42 17.58
N ALA A 220 -3.42 6.96 17.42
CA ALA A 220 -4.56 6.55 18.21
C ALA A 220 -5.01 5.13 17.86
N GLU A 221 -5.56 4.45 18.86
CA GLU A 221 -6.19 3.13 18.71
C GLU A 221 -7.58 3.22 18.08
N SER A 222 -8.28 4.34 18.29
CA SER A 222 -9.57 4.62 17.64
C SER A 222 -9.34 4.98 16.17
N PRO A 223 -9.98 4.29 15.21
CA PRO A 223 -9.78 4.56 13.78
C PRO A 223 -10.10 6.00 13.36
N CYS A 224 -11.14 6.62 13.94
CA CYS A 224 -11.50 8.00 13.59
C CYS A 224 -10.45 9.02 14.07
N ARG A 225 -9.93 8.84 15.28
CA ARG A 225 -8.85 9.67 15.81
C ARG A 225 -7.54 9.40 15.06
N SER A 226 -7.24 8.13 14.77
CA SER A 226 -6.06 7.72 14.00
C SER A 226 -6.09 8.33 12.60
N TRP A 227 -7.27 8.39 11.96
CA TRP A 227 -7.44 9.07 10.68
C TRP A 227 -7.18 10.58 10.75
N ARG A 228 -7.73 11.26 11.77
CA ARG A 228 -7.46 12.69 11.98
C ARG A 228 -5.97 12.96 12.17
N GLU A 229 -5.31 12.17 13.00
CA GLU A 229 -3.88 12.24 13.26
C GLU A 229 -3.05 11.96 12.00
N ALA A 230 -3.41 10.93 11.23
CA ALA A 230 -2.76 10.59 9.97
C ALA A 230 -2.86 11.73 8.95
N ARG A 231 -4.04 12.36 8.81
CA ARG A 231 -4.22 13.53 7.94
C ARG A 231 -3.39 14.72 8.41
N THR A 232 -3.35 14.98 9.71
CA THR A 232 -2.48 16.02 10.29
C THR A 232 -1.02 15.73 9.95
N ALA A 233 -0.53 14.52 10.23
CA ALA A 233 0.83 14.12 9.96
C ALA A 233 1.20 14.20 8.47
N LEU A 234 0.27 13.84 7.57
CA LEU A 234 0.47 13.96 6.13
C LEU A 234 0.75 15.41 5.70
N ARG A 235 0.14 16.41 6.35
CA ARG A 235 0.39 17.83 6.06
C ARG A 235 1.82 18.27 6.43
N PHE A 236 2.48 17.57 7.35
CA PHE A 236 3.89 17.81 7.69
C PHE A 236 4.87 17.05 6.80
N SER A 237 4.39 16.21 5.88
CA SER A 237 5.26 15.46 4.97
C SER A 237 5.93 16.39 3.94
N THR A 238 7.22 16.17 3.73
CA THR A 238 8.04 16.89 2.74
C THR A 238 8.80 15.90 1.87
N GLU A 239 9.53 16.36 0.86
CA GLU A 239 10.36 15.46 0.04
C GLU A 239 11.47 14.79 0.86
N ARG A 240 12.06 15.52 1.82
CA ARG A 240 13.11 14.99 2.72
C ARG A 240 12.56 14.23 3.91
N ARG A 241 11.29 14.44 4.26
CA ARG A 241 10.56 13.70 5.31
C ARG A 241 9.21 13.22 4.76
N PRO A 242 9.22 12.23 3.85
CA PRO A 242 8.02 11.80 3.14
C PRO A 242 7.02 11.07 4.02
N VAL A 243 7.49 10.41 5.08
CA VAL A 243 6.65 9.68 6.04
C VAL A 243 6.74 10.36 7.39
N VAL A 244 5.59 10.69 7.98
CA VAL A 244 5.50 11.36 9.27
C VAL A 244 4.57 10.57 10.19
N HIS A 245 5.05 10.25 11.38
CA HIS A 245 4.23 9.75 12.47
C HIS A 245 3.63 10.90 13.24
N HIS A 246 2.36 10.81 13.57
CA HIS A 246 1.73 11.83 14.38
C HIS A 246 2.38 11.98 15.76
N ASP A 247 2.76 10.87 16.42
CA ASP A 247 3.41 10.90 17.74
C ASP A 247 4.76 11.61 17.72
N ASP A 248 5.49 11.57 16.60
CA ASP A 248 6.78 12.25 16.45
C ASP A 248 6.65 13.77 16.30
N LEU A 249 5.43 14.30 16.09
CA LEU A 249 5.22 15.74 15.94
C LEU A 249 5.24 16.46 17.29
N GLY A 250 4.79 15.82 18.37
CA GLY A 250 4.62 16.46 19.67
C GLY A 250 3.87 17.79 19.56
N ALA A 251 4.44 18.87 20.12
CA ALA A 251 3.84 20.20 20.10
C ALA A 251 3.71 20.81 18.69
N LEU A 252 4.46 20.34 17.69
CA LEU A 252 4.33 20.84 16.32
C LEU A 252 2.95 20.55 15.73
N ALA A 253 2.29 19.47 16.15
CA ALA A 253 0.94 19.11 15.68
C ALA A 253 -0.08 20.24 15.92
N LEU A 254 0.10 21.05 16.97
CA LEU A 254 -0.76 22.19 17.29
C LEU A 254 -0.75 23.26 16.21
N LEU A 255 0.35 23.40 15.44
CA LEU A 255 0.41 24.33 14.32
C LEU A 255 -0.62 24.00 13.23
N ALA A 256 -1.01 22.72 13.11
CA ALA A 256 -1.99 22.30 12.11
C ALA A 256 -3.43 22.68 12.48
N GLU A 257 -3.68 23.05 13.75
CA GLU A 257 -4.98 23.51 14.26
C GLU A 257 -5.17 25.03 14.08
N ILE A 258 -4.09 25.76 13.80
CA ILE A 258 -4.14 27.21 13.57
C ILE A 258 -4.93 27.49 12.27
N PRO A 259 -5.97 28.35 12.31
CA PRO A 259 -6.69 28.75 11.10
C PRO A 259 -5.76 29.34 10.04
N ARG A 260 -5.97 28.98 8.78
CA ARG A 260 -5.09 29.38 7.66
C ARG A 260 -4.92 30.89 7.55
N ASP A 261 -6.00 31.66 7.75
CA ASP A 261 -5.95 33.12 7.66
C ASP A 261 -5.14 33.72 8.82
N THR A 262 -5.31 33.19 10.04
CA THR A 262 -4.47 33.56 11.19
C THR A 262 -2.99 33.26 10.94
N ALA A 263 -2.67 32.13 10.32
CA ALA A 263 -1.29 31.79 10.01
C ALA A 263 -0.73 32.71 8.90
N ARG A 264 -1.51 33.07 7.88
CA ARG A 264 -1.11 34.01 6.82
C ARG A 264 -0.84 35.42 7.33
N ASP A 265 -1.64 35.89 8.28
CA ASP A 265 -1.51 37.22 8.88
C ASP A 265 -0.30 37.33 9.83
N ASN A 266 0.31 36.21 10.22
CA ASN A 266 1.52 36.21 11.03
C ASN A 266 2.72 36.75 10.23
N ALA A 267 3.44 37.71 10.81
CA ALA A 267 4.55 38.39 10.15
C ALA A 267 5.69 37.45 9.70
N ASP A 268 6.01 36.43 10.51
CA ASP A 268 7.09 35.49 10.19
C ASP A 268 6.67 34.54 9.06
N VAL A 269 5.44 34.04 9.10
CA VAL A 269 4.88 33.19 8.04
C VAL A 269 4.79 33.97 6.72
N ALA A 270 4.33 35.23 6.76
CA ALA A 270 4.32 36.10 5.60
C ALA A 270 5.74 36.40 5.06
N ALA A 271 6.75 36.45 5.93
CA ALA A 271 8.15 36.60 5.50
C ALA A 271 8.68 35.34 4.80
N ILE A 272 8.33 34.15 5.29
CA ILE A 272 8.63 32.89 4.59
C ILE A 272 7.93 32.84 3.23
N ALA A 273 6.67 33.28 3.15
CA ALA A 273 5.94 33.31 1.88
C ALA A 273 6.63 34.19 0.83
N ARG A 274 7.20 35.35 1.23
CA ARG A 274 8.03 36.17 0.33
C ARG A 274 9.36 35.49 -0.03
N LEU A 275 9.96 34.77 0.91
CA LEU A 275 11.20 34.03 0.65
C LEU A 275 10.98 32.90 -0.37
N ALA A 276 9.79 32.32 -0.40
CA ALA A 276 9.43 31.22 -1.31
C ALA A 276 9.46 31.62 -2.80
N ASP A 277 9.46 32.92 -3.12
CA ASP A 277 9.70 33.41 -4.49
C ASP A 277 11.10 33.04 -5.03
N THR A 278 12.04 32.73 -4.13
CA THR A 278 13.37 32.21 -4.45
C THR A 278 13.54 30.78 -3.89
N PRO A 279 13.29 29.73 -4.69
CA PRO A 279 13.34 28.34 -4.22
C PRO A 279 14.66 27.93 -3.55
N GLU A 280 15.78 28.45 -4.05
CA GLU A 280 17.12 28.18 -3.50
C GLU A 280 17.31 28.71 -2.08
N ASP A 281 16.70 29.85 -1.76
CA ASP A 281 16.77 30.45 -0.42
C ASP A 281 15.90 29.68 0.57
N LEU A 282 14.71 29.26 0.13
CA LEU A 282 13.83 28.40 0.93
C LEU A 282 14.49 27.04 1.20
N GLU A 283 15.14 26.44 0.19
CA GLU A 283 15.88 25.19 0.34
C GLU A 283 17.06 25.36 1.31
N THR A 284 17.78 26.48 1.21
CA THR A 284 18.90 26.80 2.10
C THR A 284 18.43 26.97 3.55
N LEU A 285 17.32 27.69 3.77
CA LEU A 285 16.73 27.86 5.10
C LEU A 285 16.31 26.51 5.69
N ASP A 286 15.62 25.69 4.92
CA ASP A 286 15.14 24.39 5.39
C ASP A 286 16.28 23.42 5.72
N ALA A 287 17.34 23.38 4.89
CA ALA A 287 18.55 22.61 5.16
C ALA A 287 19.24 23.09 6.45
N TYR A 288 19.29 24.39 6.69
CA TYR A 288 19.88 24.96 7.89
C TYR A 288 19.02 24.69 9.14
N CYS A 289 17.70 24.85 9.06
CA CYS A 289 16.77 24.48 10.15
C CYS A 289 16.85 22.99 10.50
N ALA A 290 17.03 22.11 9.52
CA ALA A 290 17.16 20.67 9.75
C ALA A 290 18.48 20.26 10.41
N THR A 291 19.57 21.02 10.18
CA THR A 291 20.92 20.60 10.58
C THR A 291 21.52 21.42 11.72
N GLY A 292 21.05 22.66 11.91
CA GLY A 292 21.62 23.66 12.82
C GLY A 292 23.08 23.99 12.53
N SER A 293 23.60 23.68 11.34
CA SER A 293 25.02 23.75 11.04
C SER A 293 25.27 24.15 9.59
N LEU A 294 26.07 25.21 9.40
CA LEU A 294 26.49 25.68 8.08
C LEU A 294 27.14 24.59 7.24
N ARG A 295 28.04 23.81 7.85
CA ARG A 295 28.78 22.76 7.15
C ARG A 295 27.86 21.62 6.73
N ARG A 296 27.00 21.14 7.63
CA ARG A 296 26.05 20.06 7.30
C ARG A 296 25.00 20.50 6.28
N ALA A 297 24.54 21.75 6.37
CA ALA A 297 23.64 22.32 5.36
C ALA A 297 24.33 22.41 4.00
N ALA A 298 25.59 22.84 3.94
CA ALA A 298 26.37 22.89 2.71
C ALA A 298 26.61 21.49 2.11
N ASP A 299 26.93 20.50 2.95
CA ASP A 299 27.08 19.11 2.53
C ASP A 299 25.75 18.56 1.95
N LEU A 300 24.62 18.85 2.60
CA LEU A 300 23.28 18.42 2.17
C LEU A 300 22.87 19.05 0.83
N LEU A 301 23.22 20.32 0.62
CA LEU A 301 22.88 21.08 -0.60
C LEU A 301 23.92 20.88 -1.71
N HIS A 302 25.01 20.15 -1.45
CA HIS A 302 26.16 20.04 -2.35
C HIS A 302 26.75 21.41 -2.74
N LEU A 303 26.78 22.35 -1.79
CA LEU A 303 27.30 23.71 -1.96
C LEU A 303 28.56 23.92 -1.15
N HIS A 304 29.33 24.96 -1.50
CA HIS A 304 30.42 25.41 -0.64
C HIS A 304 29.86 26.15 0.59
N HIS A 305 30.44 25.92 1.77
CA HIS A 305 29.99 26.51 3.03
C HIS A 305 29.91 28.05 3.00
N SER A 306 30.81 28.73 2.27
CA SER A 306 30.76 30.19 2.11
C SER A 306 29.56 30.67 1.28
N SER A 307 29.06 29.85 0.35
CA SER A 307 27.86 30.16 -0.43
C SER A 307 26.62 30.07 0.46
N VAL A 308 26.55 29.02 1.29
CA VAL A 308 25.46 28.85 2.27
C VAL A 308 25.47 29.98 3.30
N ALA A 309 26.64 30.36 3.83
CA ALA A 309 26.75 31.45 4.79
C ALA A 309 26.22 32.78 4.21
N ARG A 310 26.65 33.15 3.01
CA ARG A 310 26.18 34.36 2.33
C ARG A 310 24.67 34.34 2.04
N ARG A 311 24.10 33.19 1.66
CA ARG A 311 22.65 33.03 1.48
C ARG A 311 21.92 33.18 2.81
N LEU A 312 22.39 32.55 3.89
CA LEU A 312 21.78 32.69 5.21
C LEU A 312 21.82 34.13 5.74
N GLU A 313 22.88 34.89 5.49
CA GLU A 313 22.91 36.32 5.81
C GLU A 313 21.82 37.11 5.06
N HIS A 314 21.58 36.78 3.79
CA HIS A 314 20.50 37.39 3.01
C HIS A 314 19.11 36.97 3.53
N ILE A 315 18.93 35.70 3.83
CA ILE A 315 17.69 35.14 4.39
C ILE A 315 17.39 35.79 5.75
N ALA A 316 18.37 35.87 6.65
CA ALA A 316 18.22 36.48 7.97
C ALA A 316 17.75 37.94 7.89
N LYS A 317 18.32 38.73 6.95
CA LYS A 317 17.89 40.11 6.68
C LYS A 317 16.46 40.17 6.16
N THR A 318 16.07 39.25 5.28
CA THR A 318 14.73 39.20 4.69
C THR A 318 13.66 38.81 5.71
N LEU A 319 13.98 37.87 6.60
CA LEU A 319 13.11 37.44 7.69
C LEU A 319 13.08 38.43 8.87
N GLY A 320 14.13 39.22 9.04
CA GLY A 320 14.33 40.01 10.26
C GLY A 320 14.56 39.14 11.50
N ILE A 321 15.18 37.97 11.32
CA ILE A 321 15.44 36.97 12.36
C ILE A 321 16.93 36.64 12.38
N GLU A 322 17.53 36.67 13.57
CA GLU A 322 18.91 36.23 13.77
C GLU A 322 18.98 34.69 13.78
N LEU A 323 19.33 34.09 12.64
CA LEU A 323 19.30 32.64 12.45
C LEU A 323 20.43 31.90 13.17
N THR A 324 21.51 32.58 13.54
CA THR A 324 22.64 31.95 14.23
C THR A 324 22.36 31.66 15.71
N GLU A 325 21.36 32.35 16.29
CA GLU A 325 20.91 32.14 17.66
C GLU A 325 19.85 31.03 17.75
N PRO A 326 19.90 30.13 18.75
CA PRO A 326 18.96 29.02 18.88
C PRO A 326 17.48 29.44 18.86
N ALA A 327 17.15 30.56 19.49
CA ALA A 327 15.79 31.09 19.52
C ALA A 327 15.32 31.58 18.14
N GLY A 328 16.22 32.21 17.37
CA GLY A 328 15.90 32.66 16.02
C GLY A 328 15.78 31.50 15.04
N LEU A 329 16.65 30.49 15.14
CA LEU A 329 16.53 29.26 14.35
C LEU A 329 15.21 28.53 14.62
N ALA A 330 14.81 28.42 15.89
CA ALA A 330 13.53 27.81 16.27
C ALA A 330 12.33 28.61 15.73
N ARG A 331 12.35 29.94 15.86
CA ARG A 331 11.31 30.84 15.33
C ARG A 331 11.17 30.71 13.81
N ALA A 332 12.29 30.71 13.08
CA ALA A 332 12.29 30.53 11.63
C ALA A 332 11.79 29.13 11.23
N GLY A 333 12.19 28.08 11.95
CA GLY A 333 11.69 26.71 11.72
C GLY A 333 10.19 26.56 11.95
N LEU A 334 9.63 27.20 12.99
CA LEU A 334 8.19 27.23 13.25
C LEU A 334 7.44 27.98 12.14
N ALA A 335 7.95 29.15 11.73
CA ALA A 335 7.36 29.93 10.64
C ALA A 335 7.38 29.16 9.31
N LEU A 336 8.49 28.50 8.98
CA LEU A 336 8.61 27.65 7.80
C LEU A 336 7.62 26.49 7.83
N THR A 337 7.46 25.85 8.98
CA THR A 337 6.51 24.76 9.17
C THR A 337 5.07 25.24 9.03
N ALA A 338 4.71 26.35 9.68
CA ALA A 338 3.38 26.94 9.59
C ALA A 338 3.03 27.37 8.16
N TRP A 339 4.00 27.95 7.43
CA TRP A 339 3.83 28.29 6.02
C TRP A 339 3.53 27.05 5.16
N ARG A 340 4.26 25.94 5.33
CA ARG A 340 4.00 24.68 4.61
C ARG A 340 2.60 24.12 4.85
N LEU A 341 2.07 24.31 6.05
CA LEU A 341 0.73 23.84 6.41
C LEU A 341 -0.40 24.65 5.74
N LEU A 342 -0.09 25.79 5.10
CA LEU A 342 -1.03 26.55 4.27
C LEU A 342 -1.37 25.82 2.97
N ASP A 343 -0.37 25.18 2.36
CA ASP A 343 -0.47 24.47 1.07
C ASP A 343 -0.74 22.97 1.23
N GLY A 344 -0.52 22.44 2.44
CA GLY A 344 -0.75 21.04 2.84
C GLY A 344 -2.22 20.62 2.94
#